data_AF-A0A7K8Z5J9-F1
#
_entry.id   AF-A0A7K8Z5J9-F1
#
_cell.length_a   1.000
_cell.length_b   1.000
_cell.length_c   1.000
_cell.angle_alpha   90.00
_cell.angle_beta   90.00
_cell.angle_gamma   90.00
#
_symmetry.space_group_name_H-M   'P 1'
#
loop_
_entity.id
_entity.type
_entity.pdbx_description
1 polymer ?
#
loop_
_entity_poly.entity_id
_entity_poly.type
_entity_poly.pdbx_seq_one_letter_code
_entity_poly.pdbx_strand_id
1 'polypeptide(L)'
;LPSHTCGNPGEIPKGVLHGTRFNIGDKIRYSCISGYILEGHAMLTCIVSPGNGASWDFPVPFCRAEGACGGTLRGTSGTISSPHFPSEYENNADCTWTILAEPGDTIALVFTDFQLEEGYDFLEISGTEAPSIW
;
A
#
# COMPACT_ATOMS: atom_id res chain seq x y z
N LEU A 1 31.42 -9.31 13.05
CA LEU A 1 30.27 -10.00 13.67
C LEU A 1 29.03 -9.68 12.86
N PRO A 2 28.14 -10.65 12.60
CA PRO A 2 26.86 -10.36 11.96
C PRO A 2 26.06 -9.38 12.83
N SER A 3 25.41 -8.38 12.20
CA SER A 3 24.56 -7.43 12.92
C SER A 3 23.33 -8.16 13.47
N HIS A 4 23.00 -7.91 14.74
CA HIS A 4 21.76 -8.41 15.36
C HIS A 4 20.59 -7.43 15.21
N THR A 5 20.82 -6.30 14.55
CA THR A 5 19.84 -5.23 14.37
C THR A 5 19.72 -4.83 12.91
N CYS A 6 18.50 -4.56 12.45
CA CYS A 6 18.23 -4.09 11.09
C CYS A 6 18.57 -2.60 10.88
N GLY A 7 18.86 -1.87 11.96
CA GLY A 7 19.04 -0.43 11.94
C GLY A 7 17.71 0.32 11.87
N ASN A 8 17.74 1.63 12.11
CA ASN A 8 16.56 2.47 11.97
C ASN A 8 16.21 2.57 10.47
N PRO A 9 15.01 2.14 10.04
CA PRO A 9 14.60 2.19 8.64
C PRO A 9 14.32 3.61 8.15
N GLY A 10 14.23 4.58 9.04
CA GLY A 10 14.03 5.99 8.71
C GLY A 10 12.57 6.43 8.76
N GLU A 11 12.39 7.74 8.78
CA GLU A 11 11.08 8.37 8.71
C GLU A 11 10.69 8.61 7.24
N ILE A 12 9.39 8.56 6.95
CA ILE A 12 8.88 8.80 5.59
C ILE A 12 8.13 10.13 5.55
N PRO A 13 8.23 10.90 4.45
CA PRO A 13 7.46 12.15 4.32
C PRO A 13 5.97 11.89 4.49
N LYS A 14 5.31 12.72 5.31
CA LYS A 14 3.87 12.61 5.59
C LYS A 14 3.46 11.28 6.26
N GLY A 15 4.42 10.54 6.82
CA GLY A 15 4.17 9.34 7.60
C GLY A 15 4.71 9.41 9.01
N VAL A 16 4.35 8.38 9.77
CA VAL A 16 4.67 8.20 11.18
C VAL A 16 5.18 6.78 11.34
N LEU A 17 6.35 6.63 11.97
CA LEU A 17 6.92 5.35 12.35
C LEU A 17 6.49 5.00 13.78
N HIS A 18 5.87 3.83 13.95
CA HIS A 18 5.48 3.25 15.22
C HIS A 18 6.42 2.11 15.57
N GLY A 19 7.19 2.29 16.65
CA GLY A 19 8.14 1.31 17.16
C GLY A 19 9.54 1.90 17.33
N THR A 20 10.25 1.41 18.33
CA THR A 20 11.55 1.96 18.76
C THR A 20 12.64 0.89 18.88
N ARG A 21 12.29 -0.38 18.66
CA ARG A 21 13.23 -1.50 18.71
C ARG A 21 13.40 -2.09 17.32
N PHE A 22 14.65 -2.44 16.99
CA PHE A 22 15.06 -2.85 15.65
C PHE A 22 15.92 -4.13 15.67
N ASN A 23 15.74 -4.99 16.68
CA ASN A 23 16.45 -6.26 16.76
C ASN A 23 15.72 -7.31 15.92
N ILE A 24 16.43 -8.39 15.56
CA ILE A 24 15.82 -9.54 14.89
C ILE A 24 14.56 -9.99 15.64
N GLY A 25 13.44 -10.12 14.92
CA GLY A 25 12.11 -10.48 15.43
C GLY A 25 11.23 -9.29 15.82
N ASP A 26 11.79 -8.09 16.03
CA ASP A 26 10.99 -6.90 16.29
C ASP A 26 10.18 -6.51 15.04
N LYS A 27 8.98 -5.96 15.28
CA LYS A 27 8.08 -5.44 14.26
C LYS A 27 7.83 -3.97 14.48
N ILE A 28 7.85 -3.21 13.39
CA ILE A 28 7.52 -1.79 13.36
C ILE A 28 6.37 -1.56 12.39
N ARG A 29 5.66 -0.45 12.56
CA ARG A 29 4.53 -0.10 11.71
C ARG A 29 4.64 1.33 11.19
N TYR A 30 4.37 1.53 9.91
CA TYR A 30 4.18 2.86 9.34
C TYR A 30 2.69 3.18 9.20
N SER A 31 2.36 4.46 9.37
CA SER A 31 1.05 5.03 9.04
C SER A 31 1.22 6.40 8.39
N CYS A 32 0.26 6.84 7.60
CA CYS A 32 0.26 8.19 7.05
C CYS A 32 -0.53 9.16 7.91
N ILE A 33 -0.20 10.45 7.82
CA ILE A 33 -1.03 11.51 8.39
C ILE A 33 -2.33 11.68 7.59
N SER A 34 -3.31 12.40 8.14
CA SER A 34 -4.60 12.64 7.48
C SER A 34 -4.42 13.26 6.08
N GLY A 35 -5.23 12.78 5.12
CA GLY A 35 -5.16 13.15 3.70
C GLY A 35 -4.11 12.38 2.89
N TYR A 36 -3.52 11.33 3.47
CA TYR A 36 -2.55 10.48 2.79
C TYR A 36 -2.83 9.00 3.06
N ILE A 37 -2.60 8.17 2.04
CA ILE A 37 -2.74 6.72 2.06
C ILE A 37 -1.35 6.09 1.98
N LEU A 38 -1.12 5.04 2.77
CA LEU A 38 0.16 4.33 2.80
C LEU A 38 0.26 3.37 1.62
N GLU A 39 1.33 3.48 0.85
CA GLU A 39 1.67 2.59 -0.26
C GLU A 39 2.86 1.70 0.12
N GLY A 40 2.64 0.38 0.12
CA GLY A 40 3.62 -0.63 0.54
C GLY A 40 3.20 -1.39 1.81
N HIS A 41 4.15 -2.02 2.47
CA HIS A 41 3.89 -2.81 3.68
C HIS A 41 3.79 -1.91 4.90
N ALA A 42 2.62 -1.90 5.54
CA ALA A 42 2.41 -1.13 6.76
C ALA A 42 3.23 -1.65 7.94
N MET A 43 3.60 -2.94 7.95
CA MET A 43 4.36 -3.55 9.03
C MET A 43 5.60 -4.24 8.48
N LEU A 44 6.76 -3.89 9.02
CA LEU A 44 8.05 -4.48 8.68
C LEU A 44 8.55 -5.31 9.86
N THR A 45 9.12 -6.47 9.56
CA THR A 45 9.75 -7.37 10.54
C THR A 45 11.25 -7.42 10.31
N CYS A 46 12.03 -7.25 11.38
CA CYS A 46 13.47 -7.42 11.28
C CYS A 46 13.79 -8.92 11.23
N ILE A 47 14.37 -9.38 10.13
CA ILE A 47 14.64 -10.80 9.88
C ILE A 47 16.14 -11.08 9.79
N VAL A 48 16.51 -12.35 9.91
CA VAL A 48 17.89 -12.80 9.68
C VAL A 48 18.14 -12.87 8.17
N SER A 49 19.09 -12.06 7.68
CA SER A 49 19.52 -12.12 6.27
C SER A 49 20.76 -12.99 6.16
N PRO A 50 20.76 -14.03 5.29
CA PRO A 50 21.97 -14.79 4.99
C PRO A 50 23.10 -13.85 4.55
N GLY A 51 24.27 -13.95 5.16
CA GLY A 51 25.45 -13.14 4.82
C GLY A 51 25.52 -11.73 5.43
N ASN A 52 24.37 -11.08 5.71
CA ASN A 52 24.31 -9.69 6.21
C ASN A 52 23.90 -9.56 7.69
N GLY A 53 23.56 -10.66 8.36
CA GLY A 53 23.15 -10.66 9.77
C GLY A 53 21.66 -10.36 9.93
N ALA A 54 21.25 -9.11 9.75
CA ALA A 54 19.86 -8.67 9.93
C ALA A 54 19.42 -7.67 8.85
N SER A 55 18.20 -7.81 8.34
CA SER A 55 17.58 -6.89 7.39
C SER A 55 16.07 -6.81 7.58
N TRP A 56 15.44 -5.71 7.14
CA TRP A 56 13.98 -5.64 7.06
C TRP A 56 13.47 -6.58 5.96
N ASP A 57 12.34 -7.23 6.21
CA ASP A 57 11.66 -8.14 5.28
C ASP A 57 11.09 -7.41 4.04
N PHE A 58 10.69 -6.15 4.21
CA PHE A 58 10.15 -5.30 3.16
C PHE A 58 10.86 -3.94 3.10
N PRO A 59 10.86 -3.27 1.93
CA PRO A 59 11.32 -1.90 1.83
C PRO A 59 10.40 -0.94 2.60
N VAL A 60 10.94 0.23 2.93
CA VAL A 60 10.20 1.31 3.59
C VAL A 60 9.07 1.79 2.68
N PRO A 61 7.82 1.91 3.17
CA PRO A 61 6.68 2.38 2.38
C PRO A 61 6.74 3.89 2.14
N PHE A 62 5.79 4.43 1.38
CA PHE A 62 5.63 5.89 1.24
C PHE A 62 4.18 6.32 1.41
N CYS A 63 3.98 7.60 1.70
CA CYS A 63 2.66 8.20 1.85
C CYS A 63 2.30 9.00 0.61
N ARG A 64 1.20 8.65 -0.01
CA ARG A 64 0.67 9.33 -1.20
C ARG A 64 -0.61 10.08 -0.84
N ALA A 65 -0.85 11.22 -1.48
CA ALA A 65 -2.06 11.99 -1.25
C ALA A 65 -3.31 11.14 -1.53
N GLU A 66 -4.30 11.25 -0.64
CA GLU A 66 -5.64 10.71 -0.85
C GLU A 66 -6.28 11.39 -2.05
N GLY A 67 -6.92 10.62 -2.94
CA GLY A 67 -7.41 11.11 -4.23
C GLY A 67 -6.33 11.25 -5.32
N ALA A 68 -5.09 10.81 -5.08
CA ALA A 68 -4.12 10.65 -6.16
C ALA A 68 -4.56 9.53 -7.13
N CYS A 69 -4.36 9.76 -8.42
CA CYS A 69 -4.65 8.81 -9.49
C CYS A 69 -3.83 7.51 -9.34
N GLY A 70 -4.51 6.36 -9.34
CA GLY A 70 -3.92 5.02 -9.39
C GLY A 70 -3.35 4.49 -8.06
N GLY A 71 -2.32 3.63 -8.08
CA GLY A 71 -1.52 3.21 -6.92
C GLY A 71 -1.87 1.85 -6.29
N THR A 72 -1.07 1.40 -5.32
CA THR A 72 -1.25 0.07 -4.71
C THR A 72 -1.92 0.15 -3.34
N LEU A 73 -3.03 -0.56 -3.18
CA LEU A 73 -3.72 -0.72 -1.90
C LEU A 73 -3.42 -2.08 -1.28
N ARG A 74 -3.10 -2.06 0.01
CA ARG A 74 -2.90 -3.23 0.86
C ARG A 74 -3.66 -3.05 2.17
N GLY A 75 -4.16 -4.14 2.71
CA GLY A 75 -4.89 -4.15 3.99
C GLY A 75 -6.24 -4.85 3.87
N THR A 76 -6.96 -4.92 4.98
CA THR A 76 -8.25 -5.62 5.08
C THR A 76 -9.42 -4.81 4.52
N SER A 77 -9.24 -3.50 4.33
CA SER A 77 -10.26 -2.57 3.85
C SER A 77 -9.63 -1.25 3.39
N GLY A 78 -10.30 -0.53 2.49
CA GLY A 78 -9.90 0.80 2.06
C GLY A 78 -10.97 1.44 1.17
N THR A 79 -10.71 2.67 0.74
CA THR A 79 -11.57 3.42 -0.17
C THR A 79 -10.73 3.90 -1.35
N ILE A 80 -11.28 3.76 -2.56
CA ILE A 80 -10.72 4.27 -3.81
C ILE A 80 -11.73 5.27 -4.34
N SER A 81 -11.23 6.41 -4.80
CA SER A 81 -12.04 7.43 -5.46
C SER A 81 -11.33 7.93 -6.70
N SER A 82 -12.10 8.48 -7.64
CA SER A 82 -11.53 9.27 -8.73
C SER A 82 -10.72 10.45 -8.17
N PRO A 83 -9.74 10.97 -8.94
CA PRO A 83 -9.07 12.21 -8.58
C PRO A 83 -10.09 13.33 -8.36
N HIS A 84 -9.90 14.09 -7.30
CA HIS A 84 -10.74 15.23 -6.90
C HIS A 84 -12.17 14.91 -6.41
N PHE A 85 -12.55 13.64 -6.26
CA PHE A 85 -13.83 13.27 -5.66
C PHE A 85 -14.07 14.04 -4.34
N PRO A 86 -15.25 14.66 -4.13
CA PRO A 86 -16.51 14.47 -4.87
C PRO A 86 -16.72 15.39 -6.09
N SER A 87 -15.67 16.11 -6.53
CA SER A 87 -15.73 16.88 -7.78
C SER A 87 -15.56 15.97 -9.00
N GLU A 88 -15.92 16.48 -10.18
CA GLU A 88 -15.70 15.80 -11.46
C GLU A 88 -14.22 15.46 -11.66
N TYR A 89 -13.96 14.30 -12.26
CA TYR A 89 -12.62 13.88 -12.63
C TYR A 89 -12.12 14.67 -13.86
N GLU A 90 -10.80 14.74 -14.04
CA GLU A 90 -10.21 15.48 -15.16
C GLU A 90 -10.36 14.71 -16.48
N ASN A 91 -10.45 15.44 -17.59
CA ASN A 91 -10.40 14.85 -18.93
C ASN A 91 -9.09 14.06 -19.11
N ASN A 92 -9.17 12.95 -19.86
CA ASN A 92 -8.03 12.08 -20.16
C ASN A 92 -7.37 11.45 -18.92
N ALA A 93 -8.10 11.34 -17.80
CA ALA A 93 -7.62 10.61 -16.63
C ALA A 93 -7.42 9.14 -16.97
N ASP A 94 -6.20 8.63 -16.72
CA ASP A 94 -5.84 7.22 -16.86
C ASP A 94 -5.25 6.74 -15.54
N CYS A 95 -6.09 6.12 -14.72
CA CYS A 95 -5.76 5.72 -13.36
C CYS A 95 -5.88 4.21 -13.20
N THR A 96 -4.81 3.57 -12.73
CA THR A 96 -4.79 2.15 -12.41
C THR A 96 -4.53 1.93 -10.92
N TRP A 97 -5.49 1.31 -10.22
CA TRP A 97 -5.33 0.90 -8.83
C TRP A 97 -5.11 -0.61 -8.74
N THR A 98 -4.11 -1.03 -7.97
CA THR A 98 -3.81 -2.44 -7.72
C THR A 98 -4.16 -2.79 -6.28
N ILE A 99 -5.11 -3.71 -6.08
CA ILE A 99 -5.49 -4.18 -4.74
C ILE A 99 -4.83 -5.53 -4.48
N LEU A 100 -4.03 -5.61 -3.42
CA LEU A 100 -3.31 -6.83 -3.05
C LEU A 100 -3.89 -7.40 -1.76
N ALA A 101 -4.44 -8.61 -1.86
CA ALA A 101 -4.94 -9.40 -0.74
C ALA A 101 -3.92 -10.48 -0.35
N GLU A 102 -3.97 -10.93 0.91
CA GLU A 102 -3.15 -12.06 1.36
C GLU A 102 -3.68 -13.39 0.79
N PRO A 103 -2.83 -14.43 0.67
CA PRO A 103 -3.26 -15.72 0.17
C PRO A 103 -4.44 -16.31 0.97
N GLY A 104 -5.52 -16.64 0.27
CA GLY A 104 -6.75 -17.18 0.87
C GLY A 104 -7.83 -16.13 1.15
N ASP A 105 -7.50 -14.84 1.08
CA ASP A 105 -8.49 -13.76 1.20
C ASP A 105 -9.18 -13.50 -0.15
N THR A 106 -10.41 -12.97 -0.08
CA THR A 106 -11.18 -12.55 -1.26
C THR A 106 -11.40 -11.05 -1.23
N ILE A 107 -11.15 -10.39 -2.36
CA ILE A 107 -11.40 -8.95 -2.52
C ILE A 107 -12.89 -8.74 -2.82
N ALA A 108 -13.56 -7.94 -1.99
CA ALA A 108 -14.92 -7.48 -2.23
C ALA A 108 -14.92 -5.98 -2.57
N LEU A 109 -15.55 -5.63 -3.69
CA LEU A 109 -15.69 -4.24 -4.14
C LEU A 109 -17.15 -3.79 -3.97
N VAL A 110 -17.32 -2.58 -3.43
CA VAL A 110 -18.63 -1.95 -3.27
C VAL A 110 -18.56 -0.55 -3.87
N PHE A 111 -19.42 -0.30 -4.86
CA PHE A 111 -19.58 1.03 -5.45
C PHE A 111 -20.55 1.84 -4.60
N THR A 112 -20.06 2.96 -4.08
CA THR A 112 -20.86 3.89 -3.27
C THR A 112 -21.29 5.12 -4.06
N ASP A 113 -20.50 5.50 -5.06
CA ASP A 113 -20.78 6.53 -6.04
C ASP A 113 -20.18 6.09 -7.39
N PHE A 114 -20.91 6.28 -8.50
CA PHE A 114 -20.46 5.84 -9.82
C PHE A 114 -21.15 6.64 -10.94
N GLN A 115 -20.42 7.60 -11.51
CA GLN A 115 -20.85 8.41 -12.64
C GLN A 115 -19.66 8.61 -13.58
N LEU A 116 -19.85 8.34 -14.87
CA LEU A 116 -18.85 8.48 -15.94
C LEU A 116 -19.47 9.18 -17.16
N GLU A 117 -18.63 9.74 -18.03
CA GLU A 117 -19.04 10.35 -19.29
C GLU A 117 -19.55 9.29 -20.27
N GLU A 118 -20.82 9.42 -20.67
CA GLU A 118 -21.50 8.44 -21.53
C GLU A 118 -20.85 8.36 -22.91
N GLY A 119 -20.37 7.17 -23.28
CA GLY A 119 -19.79 6.90 -24.60
C GLY A 119 -18.30 7.25 -24.75
N TYR A 120 -17.67 7.76 -23.69
CA TYR A 120 -16.25 8.15 -23.70
C TYR A 120 -15.44 7.44 -22.64
N ASP A 121 -15.95 7.36 -21.40
CA ASP A 121 -15.20 6.85 -20.26
C ASP A 121 -15.73 5.49 -19.77
N PHE A 122 -14.85 4.70 -19.16
CA PHE A 122 -15.19 3.40 -18.58
C PHE A 122 -14.34 3.09 -17.35
N LEU A 123 -14.88 2.23 -16.48
CA LEU A 123 -14.11 1.55 -15.44
C LEU A 123 -13.92 0.09 -15.86
N GLU A 124 -12.67 -0.33 -15.96
CA GLU A 124 -12.31 -1.74 -16.14
C GLU A 124 -11.86 -2.36 -14.82
N ILE A 125 -12.40 -3.54 -14.50
CA ILE A 125 -11.96 -4.34 -13.35
C ILE A 125 -11.39 -5.64 -13.89
N SER A 126 -10.09 -5.83 -13.67
CA SER A 126 -9.40 -7.08 -13.98
C SER A 126 -8.90 -7.73 -12.69
N GLY A 127 -9.02 -9.05 -12.64
CA GLY A 127 -8.44 -9.87 -11.58
C GLY A 127 -7.29 -10.70 -12.13
N THR A 128 -6.33 -11.03 -11.28
CA THR A 128 -5.35 -12.09 -11.56
C THR A 128 -5.78 -13.35 -10.84
N GLU A 129 -5.68 -14.52 -11.48
CA GLU A 129 -5.73 -15.77 -10.71
C GLU A 129 -4.65 -15.73 -9.61
N ALA A 130 -4.95 -16.29 -8.44
CA ALA A 130 -3.96 -16.42 -7.38
C ALA A 130 -2.69 -17.08 -7.98
N PRO A 131 -1.48 -16.60 -7.65
CA PRO A 131 -0.27 -17.27 -8.12
C PRO A 131 -0.35 -18.72 -7.63
N SER A 132 -0.43 -19.66 -8.57
CA SER A 132 -0.47 -21.09 -8.35
C SER A 132 0.90 -21.58 -7.92
N ILE A 133 1.29 -21.21 -6.71
CA ILE A 133 2.46 -21.76 -6.03
C ILE A 133 1.99 -22.40 -4.73
N TRP A 134 1.52 -23.63 -4.88
CA TRP A 134 1.57 -24.71 -3.89
C TRP A 134 2.21 -25.92 -4.57
#